data_AF-A0A834Y0Z4-F1
#
_entry.id   AF-A0A834Y0Z4-F1
#
_cell.length_a   1.000
_cell.length_b   1.000
_cell.length_c   1.000
_cell.angle_alpha   90.00
_cell.angle_beta   90.00
_cell.angle_gamma   90.00
#
_symmetry.space_group_name_H-M   'P 1'
#
loop_
_entity.id
_entity.type
_entity.pdbx_description
1 polymer ?
#
loop_
_entity_poly.entity_id
_entity_poly.type
_entity_poly.pdbx_seq_one_letter_code
_entity_poly.pdbx_strand_id
1 'polypeptide(L)'
;MQLKMSNTFNAKSVKQLLQVEDTFISELFTTMPIPARETEPQQKNSKLFLKKGDPKRAATFTELHEKLDSLKGVKKLSHKLKLEKKGLKNRLKKKTRRNEHKAQTKAARIEKLNSGKNIKTEDVEGAPKATRSKPVFNSEGHMVFSKFDFSEIGTKKKQQKNGKDPKKALEALQEKKEKIKSLVAAGETEKAQVLKEKDAWKSVLAKSSGEKVKDDTELLKKSIKREEQKKKGSAKKWENRLNATEKAIQERQQKRQDNIMKRKKDKKTNKLKKSAKKGRIIPGF
;
A
#
# COMPACT_ATOMS: atom_id res chain seq x y z
N MET A 1 12.16 71.31 -13.99
CA MET A 1 11.38 71.14 -15.23
C MET A 1 10.60 69.85 -15.14
N GLN A 2 9.26 69.91 -15.08
CA GLN A 2 8.40 68.72 -15.07
C GLN A 2 8.17 68.26 -16.51
N LEU A 3 8.58 67.02 -16.82
CA LEU A 3 8.30 66.37 -18.10
C LEU A 3 6.82 66.00 -18.16
N LYS A 4 6.03 66.79 -18.89
CA LYS A 4 4.64 66.45 -19.22
C LYS A 4 4.66 65.41 -20.34
N MET A 5 4.28 64.18 -20.03
CA MET A 5 4.15 63.10 -21.02
C MET A 5 2.91 63.37 -21.90
N SER A 6 3.11 64.02 -23.04
CA SER A 6 2.06 64.27 -24.03
C SER A 6 2.04 63.20 -25.11
N ASN A 7 1.69 61.97 -24.76
CA ASN A 7 1.29 60.97 -25.78
C ASN A 7 -0.19 60.67 -25.58
N THR A 8 -1.03 61.34 -26.35
CA THR A 8 -2.45 61.01 -26.45
C THR A 8 -2.59 59.61 -27.05
N PHE A 9 -3.30 58.72 -26.36
CA PHE A 9 -3.54 57.36 -26.81
C PHE A 9 -4.33 57.34 -28.12
N ASN A 10 -3.69 56.91 -29.22
CA ASN A 10 -4.34 56.80 -30.52
C ASN A 10 -5.04 55.44 -30.64
N ALA A 11 -6.32 55.41 -30.28
CA ALA A 11 -7.11 54.17 -30.31
C ALA A 11 -7.22 53.54 -31.71
N LYS A 12 -7.13 54.36 -32.77
CA LYS A 12 -7.27 53.88 -34.16
C LYS A 12 -6.02 53.15 -34.63
N SER A 13 -4.83 53.64 -34.30
CA SER A 13 -3.58 52.95 -34.63
C SER A 13 -3.44 51.64 -33.86
N VAL A 14 -3.83 51.61 -32.58
CA VAL A 14 -3.85 50.39 -31.77
C VAL A 14 -4.81 49.36 -32.35
N LYS A 15 -6.00 49.78 -32.78
CA LYS A 15 -6.96 48.89 -33.43
C LYS A 15 -6.42 48.28 -34.73
N GLN A 16 -5.75 49.08 -35.56
CA GLN A 16 -5.11 48.58 -36.78
C GLN A 16 -4.01 47.56 -36.46
N LEU A 17 -3.18 47.85 -35.45
CA LEU A 17 -2.11 46.94 -35.02
C LEU A 17 -2.70 45.61 -34.53
N LEU A 18 -3.76 45.65 -33.72
CA LEU A 18 -4.46 44.44 -33.27
C LEU A 18 -5.08 43.64 -34.42
N GLN A 19 -5.60 44.30 -35.45
CA GLN A 19 -6.13 43.61 -36.64
C GLN A 19 -5.03 42.91 -37.43
N VAL A 20 -3.86 43.56 -37.60
CA VAL A 20 -2.70 42.94 -38.26
C VAL A 20 -2.22 41.72 -37.48
N GLU A 21 -2.10 41.84 -36.16
CA GLU A 21 -1.71 40.71 -35.30
C GLU A 21 -2.73 39.56 -35.35
N ASP A 22 -4.03 39.86 -35.35
CA ASP A 22 -5.08 38.83 -35.44
C ASP A 22 -5.05 38.07 -36.78
N THR A 23 -4.80 38.80 -37.89
CA THR A 23 -4.60 38.18 -39.21
C THR A 23 -3.35 37.31 -39.24
N PHE A 24 -2.24 37.77 -38.68
CA PHE A 24 -0.99 37.03 -38.60
C PHE A 24 -1.13 35.76 -37.75
N ILE A 25 -1.80 35.85 -36.60
CA ILE A 25 -2.08 34.72 -35.72
C ILE A 25 -2.99 33.70 -36.43
N SER A 26 -4.00 34.16 -37.16
CA SER A 26 -4.88 33.30 -37.94
C SER A 26 -4.13 32.54 -39.04
N GLU A 27 -3.24 33.23 -39.76
CA GLU A 27 -2.36 32.61 -40.77
C GLU A 27 -1.35 31.64 -40.15
N LEU A 28 -0.85 31.92 -38.94
CA LEU A 28 -0.02 30.98 -38.20
C LEU A 28 -0.79 29.70 -37.84
N PHE A 29 -2.06 29.80 -37.43
CA PHE A 29 -2.87 28.62 -37.12
C PHE A 29 -3.32 27.83 -38.34
N THR A 30 -3.40 28.43 -39.53
CA THR A 30 -3.68 27.69 -40.77
C THR A 30 -2.43 26.99 -41.32
N THR A 31 -1.25 27.61 -41.19
CA THR A 31 0.02 27.06 -41.69
C THR A 31 0.65 26.03 -40.74
N MET A 32 0.44 26.18 -39.43
CA MET A 32 0.84 25.19 -38.43
C MET A 32 -0.36 24.30 -38.08
N PRO A 33 -0.40 23.03 -38.51
CA PRO A 33 -1.37 22.08 -37.98
C PRO A 33 -0.99 21.82 -36.52
N ILE A 34 -1.61 22.58 -35.61
CA ILE A 34 -1.58 22.23 -34.19
C ILE A 34 -2.29 20.89 -34.11
N PRO A 35 -1.62 19.80 -33.69
CA PRO A 35 -2.33 18.55 -33.46
C PRO A 35 -3.42 18.89 -32.45
N ALA A 36 -4.68 18.70 -32.85
CA ALA A 36 -5.80 18.79 -31.94
C ALA A 36 -5.43 17.85 -30.81
N ARG A 37 -4.99 18.41 -29.69
CA ARG A 37 -4.86 17.66 -28.46
C ARG A 37 -6.30 17.34 -28.17
N GLU A 38 -6.73 16.16 -28.58
CA GLU A 38 -7.93 15.54 -28.04
C GLU A 38 -7.84 15.86 -26.57
N THR A 39 -8.74 16.70 -26.09
CA THR A 39 -9.00 16.78 -24.68
C THR A 39 -9.60 15.42 -24.38
N GLU A 40 -8.73 14.42 -24.24
CA GLU A 40 -8.93 13.26 -23.40
C GLU A 40 -9.65 13.83 -22.20
N PRO A 41 -10.92 13.47 -21.99
CA PRO A 41 -11.66 13.99 -20.87
C PRO A 41 -10.81 13.62 -19.68
N GLN A 42 -10.20 14.65 -19.08
CA GLN A 42 -9.55 14.57 -17.80
C GLN A 42 -10.53 13.78 -16.95
N GLN A 43 -10.18 12.54 -16.62
CA GLN A 43 -10.88 11.72 -15.67
C GLN A 43 -10.70 12.41 -14.32
N LYS A 44 -11.39 13.54 -14.16
CA LYS A 44 -11.90 13.97 -12.88
C LYS A 44 -12.60 12.72 -12.38
N ASN A 45 -12.09 12.20 -11.28
CA ASN A 45 -12.72 11.17 -10.47
C ASN A 45 -14.08 11.68 -9.94
N SER A 46 -14.98 12.09 -10.83
CA SER A 46 -16.39 12.09 -10.57
C SER A 46 -16.76 10.62 -10.59
N LYS A 47 -17.04 10.09 -9.40
CA LYS A 47 -17.76 8.84 -9.28
C LYS A 47 -18.92 8.95 -10.27
N LEU A 48 -18.96 8.05 -11.26
CA LEU A 48 -20.16 7.75 -12.01
C LEU A 48 -21.21 7.30 -10.99
N PHE A 49 -21.86 8.27 -10.35
CA PHE A 49 -23.15 8.05 -9.77
C PHE A 49 -24.03 7.81 -10.97
N LEU A 50 -24.36 6.54 -11.22
CA LEU A 50 -25.59 6.22 -11.92
C LEU A 50 -26.64 7.11 -11.24
N LYS A 51 -27.14 8.13 -11.95
CA LYS A 51 -28.36 8.82 -11.57
C LYS A 51 -29.43 7.74 -11.57
N LYS A 52 -29.67 7.12 -10.42
CA LYS A 52 -30.93 6.44 -10.18
C LYS A 52 -31.97 7.53 -10.38
N GLY A 53 -32.79 7.38 -11.42
CA GLY A 53 -33.89 8.30 -11.68
C GLY A 53 -34.66 8.53 -10.39
N ASP A 54 -35.16 9.75 -10.23
CA ASP A 54 -35.93 10.13 -9.04
C ASP A 54 -37.03 9.07 -8.83
N PRO A 55 -37.17 8.54 -7.60
CA PRO A 55 -38.12 7.48 -7.37
C PRO A 55 -39.51 8.00 -7.70
N LYS A 56 -40.18 7.40 -8.69
CA LYS A 56 -41.58 7.70 -9.01
C LYS A 56 -42.38 7.65 -7.70
N ARG A 57 -43.06 8.76 -7.39
CA ARG A 57 -43.93 8.88 -6.22
C ARG A 57 -45.08 7.90 -6.40
N ALA A 58 -45.49 7.21 -5.33
CA ALA A 58 -46.62 6.29 -5.39
C ALA A 58 -47.87 7.06 -5.86
N ALA A 59 -48.59 6.50 -6.83
CA ALA A 59 -49.73 7.15 -7.44
C ALA A 59 -51.01 6.96 -6.59
N THR A 60 -51.10 5.85 -5.86
CA THR A 60 -52.26 5.51 -5.01
C THR A 60 -51.87 5.28 -3.56
N PHE A 61 -52.84 5.43 -2.65
CA PHE A 61 -52.64 5.23 -1.21
C PHE A 61 -52.25 3.79 -0.87
N THR A 62 -52.79 2.81 -1.59
CA THR A 62 -52.47 1.38 -1.44
C THR A 62 -51.02 1.09 -1.86
N GLU A 63 -50.59 1.62 -3.01
CA GLU A 63 -49.21 1.49 -3.51
C GLU A 63 -48.22 2.13 -2.51
N LEU A 64 -48.61 3.24 -1.89
CA LEU A 64 -47.81 3.88 -0.85
C LEU A 64 -47.68 2.98 0.38
N HIS A 65 -48.77 2.34 0.82
CA HIS A 65 -48.78 1.44 1.97
C HIS A 65 -47.88 0.22 1.74
N GLU A 66 -48.02 -0.43 0.58
CA GLU A 66 -47.17 -1.56 0.18
C GLU A 66 -45.69 -1.17 0.06
N LYS A 67 -45.42 0.03 -0.45
CA LYS A 67 -44.05 0.58 -0.51
C LYS A 67 -43.49 0.84 0.88
N LEU A 68 -44.29 1.34 1.82
CA LEU A 68 -43.88 1.50 3.21
C LEU A 68 -43.66 0.16 3.90
N ASP A 69 -44.50 -0.83 3.65
CA ASP A 69 -44.37 -2.15 4.26
C ASP A 69 -43.17 -2.94 3.71
N SER A 70 -42.87 -2.81 2.42
CA SER A 70 -41.63 -3.34 1.85
C SER A 70 -40.38 -2.66 2.43
N LEU A 71 -40.43 -1.34 2.66
CA LEU A 71 -39.36 -0.59 3.33
C LEU A 71 -39.20 -0.96 4.82
N LYS A 72 -40.31 -1.19 5.53
CA LYS A 72 -40.32 -1.67 6.92
C LYS A 72 -39.86 -3.12 7.03
N GLY A 73 -40.14 -3.95 6.02
CA GLY A 73 -39.74 -5.36 5.91
C GLY A 73 -38.24 -5.55 5.66
N VAL A 74 -37.53 -4.55 5.12
CA VAL A 74 -36.07 -4.55 5.05
C VAL A 74 -35.48 -4.29 6.43
N LYS A 75 -35.51 -5.30 7.30
CA LYS A 75 -34.75 -5.30 8.56
C LYS A 75 -33.30 -4.95 8.22
N LYS A 76 -32.86 -3.75 8.61
CA LYS A 76 -31.46 -3.32 8.45
C LYS A 76 -30.61 -4.37 9.15
N LEU A 77 -29.94 -5.22 8.36
CA LEU A 77 -29.08 -6.28 8.88
C LEU A 77 -28.15 -5.66 9.93
N SER A 78 -28.19 -6.20 11.15
CA SER A 78 -27.35 -5.73 12.23
C SER A 78 -25.90 -5.67 11.76
N HIS A 79 -25.12 -4.73 12.31
CA HIS A 79 -23.73 -4.55 11.88
C HIS A 79 -22.93 -5.87 11.87
N LYS A 80 -23.20 -6.74 12.86
CA LYS A 80 -22.65 -8.10 12.95
C LYS A 80 -23.02 -8.97 11.74
N LEU A 81 -24.30 -9.06 11.38
CA LEU A 81 -24.75 -9.83 10.22
C LEU A 81 -24.20 -9.27 8.90
N LYS A 82 -23.98 -7.95 8.82
CA LYS A 82 -23.35 -7.30 7.66
C LYS A 82 -21.88 -7.69 7.51
N LEU A 83 -21.14 -7.81 8.62
CA LEU A 83 -19.76 -8.29 8.62
C LEU A 83 -19.69 -9.77 8.23
N GLU A 84 -20.56 -10.61 8.78
CA GLU A 84 -20.64 -12.04 8.43
C GLU A 84 -20.95 -12.23 6.94
N LYS A 85 -21.93 -11.52 6.39
CA LYS A 85 -22.26 -11.55 4.96
C LYS A 85 -21.08 -11.12 4.07
N LYS A 86 -20.33 -10.08 4.47
CA LYS A 86 -19.10 -9.66 3.77
C LYS A 86 -18.01 -10.73 3.86
N GLY A 87 -17.84 -11.36 5.01
CA GLY A 87 -16.91 -12.47 5.23
C GLY A 87 -17.22 -13.68 4.34
N LEU A 88 -18.50 -14.10 4.29
CA LEU A 88 -18.96 -15.18 3.42
C LEU A 88 -18.73 -14.86 1.94
N LYS A 89 -19.04 -13.64 1.49
CA LYS A 89 -18.79 -13.19 0.12
C LYS A 89 -17.30 -13.23 -0.25
N ASN A 90 -16.43 -12.75 0.63
CA ASN A 90 -14.98 -12.83 0.42
C ASN A 90 -14.48 -14.27 0.38
N ARG A 91 -15.02 -15.15 1.25
CA ARG A 91 -14.69 -16.58 1.25
C ARG A 91 -15.11 -17.26 -0.05
N LEU A 92 -16.30 -16.92 -0.58
CA LEU A 92 -16.80 -17.43 -1.84
C LEU A 92 -15.91 -16.97 -3.01
N LYS A 93 -15.60 -15.67 -3.08
CA LYS A 93 -14.70 -15.10 -4.11
C LYS A 93 -13.29 -15.71 -4.06
N LYS A 94 -12.78 -16.02 -2.87
CA LYS A 94 -11.48 -16.70 -2.72
C LYS A 94 -11.55 -18.16 -3.21
N LYS A 95 -12.66 -18.85 -2.96
CA LYS A 95 -12.88 -20.22 -3.47
C LYS A 95 -13.01 -20.23 -5.00
N THR A 96 -13.77 -19.31 -5.59
CA THR A 96 -13.92 -19.24 -7.06
C THR A 96 -12.59 -18.97 -7.74
N ARG A 97 -11.82 -17.97 -7.29
CA ARG A 97 -10.47 -17.67 -7.83
C ARG A 97 -9.50 -18.86 -7.70
N ARG A 98 -9.58 -19.62 -6.60
CA ARG A 98 -8.75 -20.83 -6.41
C ARG A 98 -9.14 -21.94 -7.38
N ASN A 99 -10.43 -22.13 -7.63
CA ASN A 99 -10.91 -23.14 -8.56
C ASN A 99 -10.58 -22.76 -10.01
N GLU A 100 -10.73 -21.49 -10.37
CA GLU A 100 -10.34 -20.93 -11.67
C GLU A 100 -8.85 -21.11 -11.94
N HIS A 101 -7.98 -20.75 -10.98
CA HIS A 101 -6.54 -20.99 -11.11
C HIS A 101 -6.22 -22.48 -11.26
N LYS A 102 -6.88 -23.37 -10.50
CA LYS A 102 -6.70 -24.81 -10.65
C LYS A 102 -7.13 -25.31 -12.02
N ALA A 103 -8.25 -24.81 -12.55
CA ALA A 103 -8.73 -25.15 -13.88
C ALA A 103 -7.74 -24.68 -14.96
N GLN A 104 -7.25 -23.43 -14.87
CA GLN A 104 -6.22 -22.89 -15.78
C GLN A 104 -4.92 -23.71 -15.72
N THR A 105 -4.44 -24.08 -14.54
CA THR A 105 -3.23 -24.92 -14.42
C THR A 105 -3.42 -26.33 -14.99
N LYS A 106 -4.63 -26.90 -14.87
CA LYS A 106 -4.94 -28.20 -15.47
C LYS A 106 -5.04 -28.10 -16.99
N ALA A 107 -5.70 -27.06 -17.51
CA ALA A 107 -5.77 -26.78 -18.95
C ALA A 107 -4.38 -26.58 -19.54
N ALA A 108 -3.53 -25.74 -18.94
CA ALA A 108 -2.14 -25.54 -19.38
C ALA A 108 -1.28 -26.82 -19.30
N ARG A 109 -1.57 -27.73 -18.35
CA ARG A 109 -0.90 -29.04 -18.27
C ARG A 109 -1.37 -29.98 -19.38
N ILE A 110 -2.67 -29.99 -19.70
CA ILE A 110 -3.24 -30.78 -20.79
C ILE A 110 -2.75 -30.24 -22.13
N GLU A 111 -2.72 -28.93 -22.33
CA GLU A 111 -2.15 -28.31 -23.54
C GLU A 111 -0.67 -28.64 -23.71
N LYS A 112 0.13 -28.65 -22.63
CA LYS A 112 1.53 -29.08 -22.67
C LYS A 112 1.71 -30.57 -22.97
N LEU A 113 0.76 -31.41 -22.57
CA LEU A 113 0.77 -32.85 -22.87
C LEU A 113 0.30 -33.12 -24.30
N ASN A 114 -0.66 -32.33 -24.80
CA ASN A 114 -1.17 -32.43 -26.17
C ASN A 114 -0.25 -31.75 -27.20
N SER A 115 0.57 -30.76 -26.79
CA SER A 115 1.59 -30.13 -27.62
C SER A 115 2.88 -30.97 -27.71
N GLY A 116 2.75 -32.28 -27.73
CA GLY A 116 3.86 -33.21 -27.90
C GLY A 116 4.61 -32.92 -29.20
N LYS A 117 5.82 -32.34 -29.08
CA LYS A 117 6.84 -32.38 -30.13
C LYS A 117 7.92 -33.35 -29.69
N ASN A 118 8.02 -34.42 -30.47
CA ASN A 118 9.24 -35.12 -30.89
C ASN A 118 10.55 -34.59 -30.27
N ILE A 119 11.08 -35.31 -29.29
CA ILE A 119 12.52 -35.38 -29.07
C ILE A 119 12.86 -36.86 -28.91
N LYS A 120 13.68 -37.33 -29.84
CA LYS A 120 14.25 -38.67 -29.93
C LYS A 120 14.87 -39.07 -28.59
N THR A 121 14.44 -40.20 -28.06
CA THR A 121 15.16 -40.97 -27.05
C THR A 121 16.19 -41.82 -27.78
N GLU A 122 17.46 -41.42 -27.71
CA GLU A 122 18.56 -42.36 -27.86
C GLU A 122 18.91 -42.87 -26.46
N ASP A 123 18.89 -44.19 -26.34
CA ASP A 123 19.27 -44.96 -25.18
C ASP A 123 20.75 -44.75 -24.85
N VAL A 124 21.03 -44.33 -23.62
CA VAL A 124 22.29 -44.67 -22.95
C VAL A 124 21.96 -45.11 -21.53
N GLU A 125 21.96 -46.42 -21.37
CA GLU A 125 22.18 -47.19 -20.16
C GLU A 125 23.16 -46.51 -19.19
N GLY A 126 22.79 -46.47 -17.91
CA GLY A 126 23.72 -46.09 -16.85
C GLY A 126 23.06 -45.28 -15.76
N ALA A 127 22.24 -45.93 -14.93
CA ALA A 127 21.76 -45.35 -13.68
C ALA A 127 22.94 -44.94 -12.77
N PRO A 128 23.06 -43.66 -12.35
CA PRO A 128 23.84 -43.31 -11.18
C PRO A 128 22.89 -43.04 -10.02
N LYS A 129 23.06 -43.83 -8.96
CA LYS A 129 22.58 -43.58 -7.60
C LYS A 129 22.41 -42.08 -7.33
N ALA A 130 21.19 -41.67 -6.97
CA ALA A 130 20.86 -40.34 -6.50
C ALA A 130 21.62 -40.01 -5.21
N THR A 131 22.88 -39.62 -5.35
CA THR A 131 23.55 -38.80 -4.34
C THR A 131 22.88 -37.44 -4.41
N ARG A 132 22.34 -36.96 -3.30
CA ARG A 132 21.76 -35.62 -3.19
C ARG A 132 22.91 -34.64 -3.44
N SER A 133 23.06 -34.16 -4.67
CA SER A 133 24.03 -33.12 -4.98
C SER A 133 23.70 -31.91 -4.12
N LYS A 134 24.72 -31.35 -3.48
CA LYS A 134 24.56 -30.17 -2.64
C LYS A 134 23.96 -29.06 -3.50
N PRO A 135 23.00 -28.26 -3.00
CA PRO A 135 22.42 -27.17 -3.76
C PRO A 135 23.54 -26.23 -4.22
N VAL A 136 23.63 -26.01 -5.52
CA VAL A 136 24.58 -25.07 -6.13
C VAL A 136 23.96 -23.68 -5.98
N PHE A 137 24.69 -22.78 -5.34
CA PHE A 137 24.31 -21.39 -5.16
C PHE A 137 25.12 -20.51 -6.11
N ASN A 138 24.47 -19.53 -6.72
CA ASN A 138 25.13 -18.47 -7.49
C ASN A 138 25.99 -17.59 -6.57
N SER A 139 26.80 -16.72 -7.16
CA SER A 139 27.54 -15.65 -6.44
C SER A 139 26.62 -14.74 -5.60
N GLU A 140 25.34 -14.65 -5.96
CA GLU A 140 24.29 -13.91 -5.24
C GLU A 140 23.58 -14.73 -4.13
N GLY A 141 23.97 -15.99 -3.91
CA GLY A 141 23.38 -16.85 -2.88
C GLY A 141 21.99 -17.41 -3.23
N HIS A 142 21.62 -17.41 -4.52
CA HIS A 142 20.39 -18.03 -5.02
C HIS A 142 20.65 -19.44 -5.53
N MET A 143 19.75 -20.38 -5.21
CA MET A 143 19.87 -21.78 -5.64
C MET A 143 19.57 -21.89 -7.13
N VAL A 144 20.51 -22.42 -7.90
CA VAL A 144 20.36 -22.59 -9.34
C VAL A 144 20.45 -24.07 -9.73
N PHE A 145 19.55 -24.45 -10.62
CA PHE A 145 19.36 -25.82 -11.08
C PHE A 145 20.15 -26.13 -12.37
N SER A 146 20.85 -25.14 -12.91
CA SER A 146 21.71 -25.28 -14.10
C SER A 146 23.20 -25.24 -13.74
N LYS A 147 24.04 -25.86 -14.57
CA LYS A 147 25.52 -25.82 -14.48
C LYS A 147 26.12 -24.47 -14.90
N PHE A 148 25.35 -23.63 -15.59
CA PHE A 148 25.76 -22.31 -16.05
C PHE A 148 25.03 -21.22 -15.25
N ASP A 149 25.79 -20.23 -14.78
CA ASP A 149 25.26 -19.05 -14.10
C ASP A 149 25.19 -17.88 -15.11
N PHE A 150 23.97 -17.42 -15.41
CA PHE A 150 23.73 -16.27 -16.29
C PHE A 150 23.49 -14.96 -15.50
N SER A 151 23.65 -14.95 -14.18
CA SER A 151 23.35 -13.78 -13.34
C SER A 151 24.23 -12.56 -13.67
N GLU A 152 25.43 -12.80 -14.18
CA GLU A 152 26.41 -11.76 -14.51
C GLU A 152 26.26 -11.17 -15.92
N ILE A 153 25.53 -11.84 -16.82
CA ILE A 153 25.29 -11.36 -18.18
C ILE A 153 24.10 -10.40 -18.19
N GLY A 154 24.41 -9.10 -18.09
CA GLY A 154 23.47 -8.01 -18.39
C GLY A 154 22.90 -7.24 -17.19
N THR A 155 23.21 -7.63 -15.95
CA THR A 155 22.79 -6.87 -14.77
C THR A 155 23.81 -5.75 -14.48
N LYS A 156 23.69 -4.60 -15.16
CA LYS A 156 24.27 -3.35 -14.63
C LYS A 156 23.75 -3.21 -13.20
N LYS A 157 24.62 -3.35 -12.20
CA LYS A 157 24.29 -3.22 -10.77
C LYS A 157 23.39 -2.00 -10.61
N LYS A 158 22.08 -2.21 -10.43
CA LYS A 158 21.15 -1.13 -10.12
C LYS A 158 21.73 -0.47 -8.90
N GLN A 159 22.22 0.77 -9.04
CA GLN A 159 22.71 1.53 -7.90
C GLN A 159 21.63 1.42 -6.83
N GLN A 160 22.00 0.80 -5.71
CA GLN A 160 21.13 0.64 -4.56
C GLN A 160 20.48 1.99 -4.33
N LYS A 161 19.14 2.02 -4.33
CA LYS A 161 18.38 3.26 -4.17
C LYS A 161 18.66 3.80 -2.77
N ASN A 162 19.75 4.56 -2.63
CA ASN A 162 20.26 5.10 -1.38
C ASN A 162 19.31 6.18 -0.80
N GLY A 163 18.27 6.58 -1.55
CA GLY A 163 17.23 7.53 -1.12
C GLY A 163 16.00 6.91 -0.44
N LYS A 164 16.09 5.67 0.09
CA LYS A 164 14.98 5.05 0.83
C LYS A 164 14.89 5.52 2.28
N ASP A 165 16.03 5.70 2.95
CA ASP A 165 16.06 6.02 4.37
C ASP A 165 15.99 7.53 4.61
N PRO A 166 14.92 8.05 5.25
CA PRO A 166 14.76 9.50 5.43
C PRO A 166 15.78 10.09 6.42
N LYS A 167 16.36 9.27 7.31
CA LYS A 167 17.44 9.69 8.23
C LYS A 167 18.74 9.97 7.49
N LYS A 168 19.19 9.02 6.65
CA LYS A 168 20.40 9.18 5.83
C LYS A 168 20.26 10.33 4.83
N ALA A 169 19.08 10.50 4.25
CA ALA A 169 18.81 11.64 3.36
C ALA A 169 18.93 12.99 4.10
N LEU A 170 18.50 13.06 5.36
CA LEU A 170 18.61 14.26 6.19
C LEU A 170 20.07 14.54 6.56
N GLU A 171 20.82 13.52 6.94
CA GLU A 171 22.25 13.58 7.27
C GLU A 171 23.08 14.03 6.05
N ALA A 172 22.87 13.43 4.88
CA ALA A 172 23.53 13.84 3.65
C ALA A 172 23.26 15.32 3.29
N LEU A 173 22.08 15.83 3.63
CA LEU A 173 21.74 17.22 3.40
C LEU A 173 22.38 18.17 4.43
N GLN A 174 22.54 17.71 5.67
CA GLN A 174 23.31 18.41 6.70
C GLN A 174 24.79 18.48 6.30
N GLU A 175 25.40 17.37 5.90
CA GLU A 175 26.79 17.33 5.44
C GLU A 175 27.03 18.27 4.25
N LYS A 176 26.12 18.32 3.27
CA LYS A 176 26.21 19.27 2.15
C LYS A 176 26.18 20.72 2.63
N LYS A 177 25.28 21.04 3.56
CA LYS A 177 25.20 22.39 4.16
C LYS A 177 26.45 22.73 4.96
N GLU A 178 27.00 21.78 5.69
CA GLU A 178 28.23 21.95 6.48
C GLU A 178 29.45 22.16 5.58
N LYS A 179 29.59 21.39 4.49
CA LYS A 179 30.65 21.59 3.49
C LYS A 179 30.59 22.98 2.86
N ILE A 180 29.39 23.45 2.53
CA ILE A 180 29.22 24.81 2.01
C ILE A 180 29.59 25.86 3.07
N LYS A 181 29.17 25.66 4.33
CA LYS A 181 29.51 26.58 5.43
C LYS A 181 31.00 26.60 5.73
N SER A 182 31.68 25.45 5.69
CA SER A 182 33.13 25.37 5.94
C SER A 182 33.93 26.07 4.86
N LEU A 183 33.53 25.97 3.59
CA LEU A 183 34.17 26.71 2.49
C LEU A 183 33.97 28.22 2.62
N VAL A 184 32.79 28.66 3.06
CA VAL A 184 32.53 30.09 3.34
C VAL A 184 33.38 30.57 4.52
N ALA A 185 33.49 29.77 5.59
CA ALA A 185 34.31 30.12 6.76
C ALA A 185 35.82 30.17 6.44
N ALA A 186 36.28 29.36 5.48
CA ALA A 186 37.66 29.39 4.99
C ALA A 186 37.97 30.56 4.03
N GLY A 187 36.98 31.42 3.73
CA GLY A 187 37.14 32.58 2.84
C GLY A 187 36.94 32.26 1.34
N GLU A 188 36.72 31.00 0.97
CA GLU A 188 36.55 30.55 -0.42
C GLU A 188 35.09 30.71 -0.90
N THR A 189 34.59 31.95 -0.87
CA THR A 189 33.18 32.25 -1.17
C THR A 189 32.77 31.91 -2.60
N GLU A 190 33.65 32.13 -3.58
CA GLU A 190 33.41 31.79 -4.99
C GLU A 190 33.24 30.28 -5.20
N LYS A 191 34.11 29.47 -4.60
CA LYS A 191 34.02 28.00 -4.69
C LYS A 191 32.73 27.49 -4.05
N ALA A 192 32.30 28.10 -2.95
CA ALA A 192 31.02 27.77 -2.31
C ALA A 192 29.81 28.15 -3.18
N GLN A 193 29.85 29.27 -3.92
CA GLN A 193 28.81 29.66 -4.88
C GLN A 193 28.74 28.68 -6.05
N VAL A 194 29.88 28.36 -6.66
CA VAL A 194 29.97 27.37 -7.75
C VAL A 194 29.45 26.01 -7.30
N LEU A 195 29.72 25.58 -6.06
CA LEU A 195 29.20 24.32 -5.53
C LEU A 195 27.67 24.35 -5.37
N LYS A 196 27.11 25.45 -4.84
CA LYS A 196 25.65 25.65 -4.72
C LYS A 196 24.97 25.61 -6.09
N GLU A 197 25.53 26.29 -7.08
CA GLU A 197 25.01 26.31 -8.45
C GLU A 197 25.06 24.92 -9.08
N LYS A 198 26.20 24.23 -8.97
CA LYS A 198 26.33 22.84 -9.45
C LYS A 198 25.28 21.93 -8.83
N ASP A 199 25.03 22.04 -7.52
CA ASP A 199 24.01 21.24 -6.85
C ASP A 199 22.58 21.62 -7.29
N ALA A 200 22.31 22.91 -7.52
CA ALA A 200 21.04 23.37 -8.05
C ALA A 200 20.77 22.81 -9.46
N TRP A 201 21.74 22.90 -10.36
CA TRP A 201 21.64 22.35 -11.72
C TRP A 201 21.47 20.83 -11.73
N LYS A 202 22.20 20.12 -10.87
CA LYS A 202 22.02 18.66 -10.69
C LYS A 202 20.60 18.32 -10.24
N SER A 203 20.05 19.07 -9.29
CA SER A 203 18.68 18.87 -8.81
C SER A 203 17.64 19.11 -9.91
N VAL A 204 17.81 20.17 -10.70
CA VAL A 204 16.92 20.48 -11.85
C VAL A 204 17.00 19.39 -12.92
N LEU A 205 18.21 18.95 -13.27
CA LEU A 205 18.42 17.90 -14.27
C LEU A 205 17.82 16.57 -13.82
N ALA A 206 17.99 16.20 -12.55
CA ALA A 206 17.37 15.00 -11.97
C ALA A 206 15.84 15.09 -11.95
N LYS A 207 15.27 16.27 -11.64
CA LYS A 207 13.82 16.48 -11.73
C LYS A 207 13.32 16.37 -13.17
N SER A 208 14.07 16.91 -14.13
CA SER A 208 13.73 16.84 -15.57
C SER A 208 13.81 15.42 -16.13
N SER A 209 14.72 14.59 -15.63
CA SER A 209 14.83 13.18 -16.02
C SER A 209 13.72 12.29 -15.42
N GLY A 210 12.87 12.87 -14.54
CA GLY A 210 11.78 12.16 -13.85
C GLY A 210 12.19 11.54 -12.52
N GLU A 211 13.39 11.81 -12.02
CA GLU A 211 13.81 11.36 -10.69
C GLU A 211 13.15 12.18 -9.58
N LYS A 212 12.60 11.49 -8.58
CA LYS A 212 11.96 12.11 -7.41
C LYS A 212 13.00 12.55 -6.40
N VAL A 213 13.50 13.76 -6.57
CA VAL A 213 14.44 14.41 -5.64
C VAL A 213 13.74 14.73 -4.31
N LYS A 214 14.33 14.32 -3.17
CA LYS A 214 13.75 14.44 -1.82
C LYS A 214 14.65 15.27 -0.89
N ASP A 215 14.83 16.54 -1.23
CA ASP A 215 15.79 17.41 -0.53
C ASP A 215 15.12 18.33 0.53
N ASP A 216 13.84 18.15 0.83
CA ASP A 216 13.12 19.00 1.78
C ASP A 216 13.33 18.55 3.23
N THR A 217 14.11 19.32 4.00
CA THR A 217 14.45 18.99 5.40
C THR A 217 13.23 18.81 6.30
N GLU A 218 12.19 19.63 6.15
CA GLU A 218 10.98 19.52 6.95
C GLU A 218 10.18 18.25 6.63
N LEU A 219 10.09 17.89 5.35
CA LEU A 219 9.38 16.70 4.92
C LEU A 219 10.11 15.44 5.37
N LEU A 220 11.45 15.44 5.32
CA LEU A 220 12.27 14.35 5.85
C LEU A 220 12.07 14.18 7.35
N LYS A 221 12.11 15.27 8.14
CA LYS A 221 11.78 15.24 9.59
C LYS A 221 10.38 14.69 9.85
N LYS A 222 9.37 15.14 9.09
CA LYS A 222 7.99 14.63 9.19
C LYS A 222 7.92 13.14 8.84
N SER A 223 8.68 12.68 7.84
CA SER A 223 8.74 11.26 7.46
C SER A 223 9.32 10.41 8.59
N ILE A 224 10.44 10.85 9.19
CA ILE A 224 11.06 10.18 10.35
C ILE A 224 10.04 10.08 11.50
N LYS A 225 9.37 11.17 11.85
CA LYS A 225 8.35 11.18 12.91
C LYS A 225 7.19 10.21 12.63
N ARG A 226 6.73 10.11 11.37
CA ARG A 226 5.69 9.16 10.97
C ARG A 226 6.16 7.72 11.12
N GLU A 227 7.39 7.41 10.74
CA GLU A 227 7.98 6.07 10.90
C GLU A 227 8.11 5.70 12.39
N GLU A 228 8.59 6.62 13.22
CA GLU A 228 8.66 6.43 14.66
C GLU A 228 7.28 6.21 15.28
N GLN A 229 6.27 6.99 14.87
CA GLN A 229 4.91 6.80 15.35
C GLN A 229 4.32 5.45 14.92
N LYS A 230 4.60 4.99 13.70
CA LYS A 230 4.23 3.65 13.25
C LYS A 230 4.89 2.57 14.11
N LYS A 231 6.20 2.70 14.39
CA LYS A 231 6.93 1.77 15.26
C LYS A 231 6.37 1.75 16.68
N LYS A 232 6.10 2.92 17.27
CA LYS A 232 5.45 3.06 18.59
C LYS A 232 4.06 2.39 18.60
N GLY A 233 3.26 2.61 17.56
CA GLY A 233 1.95 1.97 17.42
C GLY A 233 2.04 0.44 17.30
N SER A 234 3.03 -0.07 16.57
CA SER A 234 3.28 -1.51 16.46
C SER A 234 3.77 -2.12 17.77
N ALA A 235 4.68 -1.44 18.48
CA ALA A 235 5.18 -1.86 19.78
C ALA A 235 4.04 -1.99 20.81
N LYS A 236 3.19 -0.95 20.94
CA LYS A 236 2.02 -0.98 21.83
C LYS A 236 1.05 -2.12 21.48
N LYS A 237 0.83 -2.39 20.19
CA LYS A 237 -0.02 -3.51 19.75
C LYS A 237 0.57 -4.86 20.14
N TRP A 238 1.89 -5.01 20.09
CA TRP A 238 2.58 -6.22 20.51
C TRP A 238 2.51 -6.42 22.01
N GLU A 239 2.80 -5.38 22.78
CA GLU A 239 2.66 -5.37 24.23
C GLU A 239 1.24 -5.72 24.68
N ASN A 240 0.22 -5.10 24.07
CA ASN A 240 -1.18 -5.44 24.36
C ASN A 240 -1.52 -6.90 24.06
N ARG A 241 -0.92 -7.49 23.02
CA ARG A 241 -1.13 -8.91 22.70
C ARG A 241 -0.49 -9.80 23.76
N LEU A 242 0.75 -9.50 24.18
CA LEU A 242 1.44 -10.24 25.23
C LEU A 242 0.65 -10.18 26.56
N ASN A 243 0.23 -8.98 26.96
CA ASN A 243 -0.58 -8.78 28.16
C ASN A 243 -1.93 -9.51 28.08
N ALA A 244 -2.58 -9.50 26.92
CA ALA A 244 -3.84 -10.23 26.73
C ALA A 244 -3.64 -11.75 26.79
N THR A 245 -2.54 -12.27 26.22
CA THR A 245 -2.23 -13.70 26.30
C THR A 245 -1.89 -14.13 27.73
N GLU A 246 -1.12 -13.33 28.45
CA GLU A 246 -0.77 -13.61 29.84
C GLU A 246 -2.01 -13.60 30.74
N LYS A 247 -2.87 -12.58 30.62
CA LYS A 247 -4.16 -12.53 31.34
C LYS A 247 -5.02 -13.75 31.03
N ALA A 248 -5.15 -14.15 29.77
CA ALA A 248 -5.93 -15.33 29.39
C ALA A 248 -5.38 -16.64 30.00
N ILE A 249 -4.05 -16.75 30.11
CA ILE A 249 -3.38 -17.88 30.78
C ILE A 249 -3.68 -17.85 32.29
N GLN A 250 -3.49 -16.68 32.93
CA GLN A 250 -3.75 -16.50 34.36
C GLN A 250 -5.20 -16.78 34.72
N GLU A 251 -6.18 -16.23 33.97
CA GLU A 251 -7.61 -16.48 34.17
C GLU A 251 -7.95 -17.96 34.06
N ARG A 252 -7.38 -18.67 33.09
CA ARG A 252 -7.61 -20.12 32.94
C ARG A 252 -7.04 -20.89 34.13
N GLN A 253 -5.87 -20.50 34.60
CA GLN A 253 -5.22 -21.15 35.74
C GLN A 253 -5.98 -20.88 37.05
N GLN A 254 -6.44 -19.64 37.28
CA GLN A 254 -7.29 -19.27 38.41
C GLN A 254 -8.59 -20.08 38.40
N LYS A 255 -9.30 -20.15 37.26
CA LYS A 255 -10.52 -20.99 37.13
C LYS A 255 -10.25 -22.46 37.46
N ARG A 256 -9.08 -22.99 37.07
CA ARG A 256 -8.68 -24.37 37.42
C ARG A 256 -8.46 -24.52 38.92
N GLN A 257 -7.75 -23.59 39.55
CA GLN A 257 -7.50 -23.59 40.99
C GLN A 257 -8.81 -23.49 41.77
N ASP A 258 -9.71 -22.59 41.39
CA ASP A 258 -11.02 -22.42 42.01
C ASP A 258 -11.87 -23.68 41.90
N ASN A 259 -11.91 -24.31 40.73
CA ASN A 259 -12.62 -25.58 40.53
C ASN A 259 -12.03 -26.72 41.39
N ILE A 260 -10.70 -26.79 41.53
CA ILE A 260 -10.04 -27.77 42.40
C ILE A 260 -10.40 -27.50 43.87
N MET A 261 -10.35 -26.24 44.30
CA MET A 261 -10.70 -25.85 45.67
C MET A 261 -12.17 -26.12 45.98
N LYS A 262 -13.07 -25.82 45.03
CA LYS A 262 -14.49 -26.16 45.13
C LYS A 262 -14.69 -27.67 45.29
N ARG A 263 -14.06 -28.50 44.44
CA ARG A 263 -14.11 -29.97 44.58
C ARG A 263 -13.58 -30.46 45.93
N LYS A 264 -12.50 -29.86 46.46
CA LYS A 264 -11.98 -30.19 47.80
C LYS A 264 -12.98 -29.84 48.90
N LYS A 265 -13.59 -28.65 48.84
CA LYS A 265 -14.64 -28.21 49.78
C LYS A 265 -15.87 -29.12 49.68
N ASP A 266 -16.37 -29.39 48.49
CA ASP A 266 -17.53 -30.26 48.26
C ASP A 266 -17.32 -31.69 48.76
N LYS A 267 -16.10 -32.24 48.62
CA LYS A 267 -15.76 -33.54 49.22
C LYS A 267 -15.85 -33.50 50.74
N LYS A 268 -15.36 -32.43 51.39
CA LYS A 268 -15.45 -32.26 52.85
C LYS A 268 -16.92 -32.11 53.28
N THR A 269 -17.67 -31.20 52.67
CA THR A 269 -19.08 -30.97 53.01
C THR A 269 -19.95 -32.21 52.77
N ASN A 270 -19.72 -32.96 51.69
CA ASN A 270 -20.45 -34.21 51.45
C ASN A 270 -20.11 -35.30 52.48
N LYS A 271 -18.86 -35.37 52.97
CA LYS A 271 -18.50 -36.25 54.09
C LYS A 271 -19.25 -35.86 55.37
N LEU A 272 -19.26 -34.57 55.72
CA LEU A 272 -20.00 -34.05 56.88
C LEU A 272 -21.52 -34.33 56.76
N LYS A 273 -22.12 -34.07 55.59
CA LYS A 273 -23.54 -34.37 55.35
C LYS A 273 -23.86 -35.87 55.49
N LYS A 274 -22.96 -36.75 55.03
CA LYS A 274 -23.12 -38.20 55.16
C LYS A 274 -22.98 -38.67 56.61
N SER A 275 -22.07 -38.10 57.41
CA SER A 275 -21.94 -38.45 58.82
C SER A 275 -23.14 -37.96 59.65
N ALA A 276 -23.63 -36.74 59.37
CA ALA A 276 -24.84 -36.19 60.02
C ALA A 276 -26.07 -37.07 59.74
N LYS A 277 -26.29 -37.48 58.49
CA LYS A 277 -27.39 -38.40 58.12
C LYS A 277 -27.31 -39.77 58.81
N LYS A 278 -26.11 -40.20 59.24
CA LYS A 278 -25.89 -41.46 59.97
C LYS A 278 -25.94 -41.28 61.49
N GLY A 279 -26.36 -40.12 61.99
CA GLY A 279 -26.50 -39.85 63.42
C GLY A 279 -25.17 -39.69 64.18
N ARG A 280 -24.02 -39.54 63.49
CA ARG A 280 -22.76 -39.22 64.17
C ARG A 280 -22.78 -37.73 64.57
N ILE A 281 -22.62 -37.45 65.86
CA ILE A 281 -22.40 -36.10 66.39
C ILE A 281 -21.10 -35.55 65.78
N ILE A 282 -21.18 -34.39 65.13
CA ILE A 282 -20.04 -33.72 64.49
C ILE A 282 -19.55 -32.65 65.46
N PRO A 283 -18.39 -32.81 66.12
CA PRO A 283 -17.87 -31.78 67.01
C PRO A 283 -17.35 -30.59 66.19
N GLY A 284 -17.81 -29.38 66.51
CA GLY A 284 -17.34 -28.14 65.89
C GLY A 284 -18.02 -27.76 64.56
N PHE A 285 -19.20 -28.32 64.28
CA PHE A 285 -20.14 -27.83 63.27
C PHE A 285 -21.54 -27.69 63.86
#